data_AF-A0A4S2MMX0-F1
#
_entry.id   AF-A0A4S2MMX0-F1
#
_cell.length_a   1.000
_cell.length_b   1.000
_cell.length_c   1.000
_cell.angle_alpha   90.00
_cell.angle_beta   90.00
_cell.angle_gamma   90.00
#
_symmetry.space_group_name_H-M   'P 1'
#
loop_
_entity.id
_entity.type
_entity.pdbx_description
1 polymer ?
#
loop_
_entity_poly.entity_id
_entity_poly.type
_entity_poly.pdbx_seq_one_letter_code
_entity_poly.pdbx_strand_id
1 'polypeptide(L)'
;MHFTLLAAAIAFLTAVTAQTDQQHPCYALEHIVARGSTEPSPLGVNLGPALQQEVSSALGGDVLTIGLIYPATFDLPDSPETGIRNLVTRIKERSAQCPSMRFALSGYSQGADIVHHALTFHLTSYSHLITSISVFGDPLSSIGWPPIYQHRVINVCDSADRACGGVGTSGHTKYGKTELHKKAVQFIVDRFRVAAPTPGDTRATMKALPEPGEAAGFLLPWVRWPPREWKSLYTDGLVVEPVFR
;
A
#
# COMPACT_ATOMS: atom_id res chain seq x y z
N MET A 1 45.42 -12.56 68.49
CA MET A 1 45.63 -12.17 67.09
C MET A 1 44.24 -12.08 66.45
N HIS A 2 43.78 -10.89 66.08
CA HIS A 2 42.45 -10.70 65.47
C HIS A 2 42.64 -10.31 64.00
N PHE A 3 42.10 -11.11 63.08
CA PHE A 3 42.08 -10.80 61.66
C PHE A 3 40.69 -10.28 61.27
N THR A 4 40.60 -8.99 60.99
CA THR A 4 39.37 -8.35 60.50
C THR A 4 39.35 -8.44 58.97
N LEU A 5 38.49 -9.27 58.41
CA LEU A 5 38.28 -9.36 56.96
C LEU A 5 37.36 -8.22 56.49
N LEU A 6 37.89 -7.28 55.69
CA LEU A 6 37.05 -6.37 54.91
C LEU A 6 36.51 -7.10 53.67
N ALA A 7 35.20 -7.29 53.60
CA ALA A 7 34.53 -7.69 52.36
C ALA A 7 34.26 -6.45 51.50
N ALA A 8 34.95 -6.32 50.37
CA ALA A 8 34.68 -5.27 49.39
C ALA A 8 33.45 -5.65 48.53
N ALA A 9 32.33 -4.97 48.71
CA ALA A 9 31.14 -5.15 47.88
C ALA A 9 31.34 -4.46 46.52
N ILE A 10 31.65 -5.26 45.48
CA ILE A 10 31.72 -4.77 44.10
C ILE A 10 30.29 -4.62 43.57
N ALA A 11 29.77 -3.38 43.57
CA ALA A 11 28.50 -3.07 42.94
C ALA A 11 28.68 -3.04 41.41
N PHE A 12 28.26 -4.11 40.73
CA PHE A 12 28.12 -4.11 39.27
C PHE A 12 26.95 -3.19 38.88
N LEU A 13 27.26 -1.99 38.40
CA LEU A 13 26.29 -1.20 37.62
C LEU A 13 26.08 -1.92 36.29
N THR A 14 25.01 -2.70 36.19
CA THR A 14 24.45 -3.08 34.89
C THR A 14 23.92 -1.82 34.24
N ALA A 15 24.67 -1.28 33.27
CA ALA A 15 24.15 -0.26 32.38
C ALA A 15 22.97 -0.86 31.60
N VAL A 16 21.75 -0.55 32.05
CA VAL A 16 20.53 -0.84 31.29
C VAL A 16 20.62 0.00 30.02
N THR A 17 21.08 -0.62 28.94
CA THR A 17 20.95 -0.05 27.60
C THR A 17 19.47 0.13 27.35
N ALA A 18 18.99 1.37 27.38
CA ALA A 18 17.62 1.69 27.02
C ALA A 18 17.38 1.19 25.60
N GLN A 19 16.64 0.08 25.47
CA GLN A 19 16.34 -0.53 24.19
C GLN A 19 15.43 0.44 23.44
N THR A 20 16.01 1.20 22.51
CA THR A 20 15.27 2.16 21.70
C THR A 20 14.20 1.43 20.92
N ASP A 21 12.95 1.73 21.23
CA ASP A 21 11.77 1.17 20.60
C ASP A 21 11.85 1.42 19.09
N GLN A 22 12.12 0.38 18.31
CA GLN A 22 12.39 0.48 16.87
C GLN A 22 11.07 0.76 16.15
N GLN A 23 10.77 2.06 15.94
CA GLN A 23 9.52 2.65 15.40
C GLN A 23 9.67 3.09 13.91
N HIS A 24 8.55 3.18 13.15
CA HIS A 24 8.43 2.81 11.71
C HIS A 24 9.33 3.49 10.65
N PRO A 25 9.88 2.75 9.64
CA PRO A 25 10.58 3.36 8.51
C PRO A 25 9.59 4.14 7.67
N CYS A 26 10.01 5.37 7.40
CA CYS A 26 9.56 6.10 6.25
C CYS A 26 10.42 5.69 5.06
N TYR A 27 9.93 4.74 4.26
CA TYR A 27 10.48 4.51 2.92
C TYR A 27 10.28 5.76 2.07
N ALA A 28 11.19 6.02 1.13
CA ALA A 28 11.03 7.12 0.19
C ALA A 28 9.83 6.88 -0.75
N LEU A 29 9.55 5.62 -1.08
CA LEU A 29 8.39 5.17 -1.83
C LEU A 29 7.65 4.03 -1.11
N GLU A 30 6.34 4.14 -0.95
CA GLU A 30 5.47 3.00 -0.65
C GLU A 30 4.63 2.65 -1.88
N HIS A 31 4.87 1.47 -2.44
CA HIS A 31 4.17 0.94 -3.60
C HIS A 31 3.04 0.01 -3.13
N ILE A 32 1.79 0.43 -3.36
CA ILE A 32 0.60 -0.28 -2.91
C ILE A 32 -0.03 -0.99 -4.11
N VAL A 33 -0.16 -2.31 -4.04
CA VAL A 33 -0.72 -3.15 -5.11
C VAL A 33 -2.10 -3.69 -4.72
N ALA A 34 -3.15 -3.24 -5.41
CA ALA A 34 -4.48 -3.83 -5.35
C ALA A 34 -4.59 -4.99 -6.36
N ARG A 35 -4.82 -6.20 -5.85
CA ARG A 35 -4.90 -7.45 -6.61
C ARG A 35 -6.20 -7.57 -7.43
N GLY A 36 -6.36 -8.67 -8.17
CA GLY A 36 -7.60 -9.00 -8.87
C GLY A 36 -8.61 -9.77 -8.02
N SER A 37 -9.86 -9.86 -8.47
CA SER A 37 -10.88 -10.67 -7.82
C SER A 37 -10.47 -12.15 -7.77
N THR A 38 -10.85 -12.82 -6.68
CA THR A 38 -10.51 -14.20 -6.28
C THR A 38 -9.03 -14.49 -6.04
N GLU A 39 -8.14 -13.50 -6.17
CA GLU A 39 -6.73 -13.69 -5.83
C GLU A 39 -6.50 -13.76 -4.30
N PRO A 40 -5.52 -14.55 -3.82
CA PRO A 40 -5.20 -14.63 -2.40
C PRO A 40 -4.56 -13.33 -1.88
N SER A 41 -4.82 -13.02 -0.62
CA SER A 41 -4.18 -11.90 0.09
C SER A 41 -2.67 -12.15 0.29
N PRO A 42 -1.80 -11.11 0.31
CA PRO A 42 -2.11 -9.70 0.09
C PRO A 42 -1.90 -9.24 -1.38
N LEU A 43 -0.98 -9.88 -2.11
CA LEU A 43 -0.51 -9.44 -3.44
C LEU A 43 -1.15 -10.16 -4.63
N GLY A 44 -1.94 -11.21 -4.38
CA GLY A 44 -2.38 -12.13 -5.41
C GLY A 44 -1.23 -12.97 -6.00
N VAL A 45 -1.46 -13.53 -7.19
CA VAL A 45 -0.55 -14.48 -7.85
C VAL A 45 -0.25 -14.15 -9.31
N ASN A 46 -1.09 -13.36 -9.98
CA ASN A 46 -0.96 -13.09 -11.41
C ASN A 46 -0.10 -11.86 -11.73
N LEU A 47 0.03 -10.91 -10.80
CA LEU A 47 0.76 -9.65 -11.02
C LEU A 47 1.60 -9.20 -9.82
N GLY A 48 1.01 -9.14 -8.62
CA GLY A 48 1.64 -8.50 -7.46
C GLY A 48 3.02 -9.05 -7.08
N PRO A 49 3.28 -10.36 -7.11
CA PRO A 49 4.63 -10.89 -6.86
C PRO A 49 5.69 -10.39 -7.84
N ALA A 50 5.38 -10.34 -9.14
CA ALA A 50 6.30 -9.83 -10.17
C ALA A 50 6.57 -8.33 -9.99
N LEU A 51 5.53 -7.54 -9.70
CA LEU A 51 5.69 -6.12 -9.37
C LEU A 51 6.51 -5.89 -8.10
N GLN A 52 6.27 -6.66 -7.04
CA GLN A 52 7.05 -6.56 -5.79
C GLN A 52 8.52 -6.90 -6.05
N GLN A 53 8.81 -8.00 -6.74
CA GLN A 53 10.17 -8.40 -7.06
C GLN A 53 10.91 -7.33 -7.86
N GLU A 54 10.37 -6.94 -9.02
CA GLU A 54 11.07 -6.06 -9.97
C GLU A 54 11.19 -4.61 -9.45
N VAL A 55 10.15 -4.04 -8.81
CA VAL A 55 10.23 -2.69 -8.23
C VAL A 55 11.23 -2.66 -7.06
N SER A 56 11.23 -3.67 -6.19
CA SER A 56 12.18 -3.75 -5.07
C SER A 56 13.60 -3.98 -5.54
N SER A 57 13.81 -4.76 -6.62
CA SER A 57 15.13 -4.90 -7.26
C SER A 57 15.63 -3.60 -7.89
N ALA A 58 14.74 -2.79 -8.48
CA ALA A 58 15.12 -1.56 -9.18
C ALA A 58 15.37 -0.35 -8.26
N LEU A 59 14.77 -0.31 -7.07
CA LEU A 59 14.85 0.81 -6.12
C LEU A 59 15.52 0.45 -4.78
N GLY A 60 15.75 -0.83 -4.49
CA GLY A 60 16.45 -1.29 -3.29
C GLY A 60 15.79 -0.78 -2.01
N GLY A 61 16.59 -0.22 -1.10
CA GLY A 61 16.14 0.27 0.21
C GLY A 61 15.21 1.48 0.18
N ASP A 62 15.03 2.15 -0.97
CA ASP A 62 14.15 3.32 -1.08
C ASP A 62 12.67 2.94 -1.12
N VAL A 63 12.32 1.69 -1.46
CA VAL A 63 10.93 1.25 -1.67
C VAL A 63 10.48 0.16 -0.71
N LEU A 64 9.20 0.27 -0.32
CA LEU A 64 8.41 -0.80 0.26
C LEU A 64 7.26 -1.14 -0.69
N THR A 65 7.19 -2.37 -1.19
CA THR A 65 5.99 -2.83 -1.95
C THR A 65 5.11 -3.71 -1.06
N ILE A 66 3.85 -3.31 -0.89
CA ILE A 66 2.81 -4.04 -0.14
C ILE A 66 1.60 -4.39 -1.01
N GLY A 67 0.89 -5.45 -0.63
CA GLY A 67 -0.45 -5.74 -1.17
C GLY A 67 -1.53 -5.04 -0.35
N LEU A 68 -2.53 -4.48 -1.03
CA LEU A 68 -3.69 -3.87 -0.38
C LEU A 68 -4.58 -4.95 0.26
N ILE A 69 -4.87 -4.79 1.55
CA ILE A 69 -5.75 -5.71 2.28
C ILE A 69 -7.21 -5.32 2.04
N TYR A 70 -7.94 -6.21 1.35
CA TYR A 70 -9.39 -6.16 1.13
C TYR A 70 -9.85 -7.56 0.65
N PRO A 71 -11.16 -7.87 0.59
CA PRO A 71 -11.62 -9.25 0.36
C PRO A 71 -11.30 -9.79 -1.04
N ALA A 72 -11.30 -8.93 -2.07
CA ALA A 72 -11.15 -9.31 -3.48
C ALA A 72 -12.14 -10.40 -3.92
N THR A 73 -13.40 -10.26 -3.55
CA THR A 73 -14.51 -11.11 -3.98
C THR A 73 -15.30 -10.43 -5.10
N PHE A 74 -16.20 -11.15 -5.76
CA PHE A 74 -17.14 -10.56 -6.73
C PHE A 74 -18.35 -9.88 -6.08
N ASP A 75 -18.36 -9.73 -4.75
CA ASP A 75 -19.42 -9.06 -4.01
C ASP A 75 -19.31 -7.53 -4.23
N LEU A 76 -20.19 -7.00 -5.07
CA LEU A 76 -20.26 -5.56 -5.38
C LEU A 76 -21.45 -4.94 -4.64
N PRO A 77 -21.30 -3.77 -4.00
CA PRO A 77 -20.10 -2.92 -3.95
C PRO A 77 -19.09 -3.27 -2.82
N ASP A 78 -19.47 -4.12 -1.86
CA ASP A 78 -18.78 -4.32 -0.57
C ASP A 78 -17.26 -4.58 -0.69
N SER A 79 -16.84 -5.39 -1.66
CA SER A 79 -15.44 -5.78 -1.83
C SER A 79 -14.55 -4.62 -2.31
N PRO A 80 -14.82 -3.97 -3.47
CA PRO A 80 -14.06 -2.81 -3.88
C PRO A 80 -14.24 -1.60 -2.94
N GLU A 81 -15.42 -1.39 -2.34
CA GLU A 81 -15.61 -0.30 -1.36
C GLU A 81 -14.67 -0.46 -0.15
N THR A 82 -14.50 -1.69 0.33
CA THR A 82 -13.52 -2.01 1.37
C THR A 82 -12.08 -1.75 0.92
N GLY A 83 -11.76 -2.07 -0.34
CA GLY A 83 -10.46 -1.72 -0.94
C GLY A 83 -10.22 -0.21 -1.00
N ILE A 84 -11.19 0.56 -1.50
CA ILE A 84 -11.14 2.02 -1.62
C ILE A 84 -10.90 2.65 -0.24
N ARG A 85 -11.70 2.29 0.76
CA ARG A 85 -11.56 2.76 2.14
C ARG A 85 -10.17 2.44 2.71
N ASN A 86 -9.70 1.21 2.56
CA ASN A 86 -8.41 0.79 3.12
C ASN A 86 -7.22 1.47 2.43
N LEU A 87 -7.29 1.69 1.10
CA LEU A 87 -6.29 2.43 0.34
C LEU A 87 -6.21 3.90 0.79
N VAL A 88 -7.37 4.55 0.93
CA VAL A 88 -7.48 5.94 1.40
C VAL A 88 -6.94 6.08 2.81
N THR A 89 -7.34 5.19 3.74
CA THR A 89 -6.80 5.17 5.11
C THR A 89 -5.29 4.99 5.10
N ARG A 90 -4.75 4.03 4.33
CA ARG A 90 -3.30 3.78 4.27
C ARG A 90 -2.51 5.02 3.82
N ILE A 91 -2.94 5.70 2.77
CA ILE A 91 -2.27 6.92 2.28
C ILE A 91 -2.37 8.05 3.32
N LYS A 92 -3.53 8.23 3.97
CA LYS A 92 -3.72 9.25 5.02
C LYS A 92 -2.80 9.01 6.21
N GLU A 93 -2.79 7.79 6.75
CA GLU A 93 -1.96 7.42 7.91
C GLU A 93 -0.46 7.52 7.58
N ARG A 94 -0.02 7.01 6.43
CA ARG A 94 1.40 6.99 6.06
C ARG A 94 1.92 8.37 5.66
N SER A 95 1.11 9.23 5.04
CA SER A 95 1.51 10.63 4.80
C SER A 95 1.59 11.46 6.09
N ALA A 96 0.74 11.20 7.08
CA ALA A 96 0.84 11.83 8.40
C ALA A 96 2.06 11.36 9.19
N GLN A 97 2.40 10.07 9.14
CA GLN A 97 3.58 9.49 9.78
C GLN A 97 4.89 9.88 9.06
N CYS A 98 4.84 9.98 7.73
CA CYS A 98 6.00 10.14 6.86
C CYS A 98 5.73 11.20 5.78
N PRO A 99 5.81 12.51 6.10
CA PRO A 99 5.48 13.58 5.13
C PRO A 99 6.38 13.61 3.88
N SER A 100 7.61 13.09 3.99
CA SER A 100 8.54 12.92 2.86
C SER A 100 8.23 11.70 1.99
N MET A 101 7.42 10.75 2.45
CA MET A 101 7.06 9.55 1.68
C MET A 101 6.31 9.91 0.39
N ARG A 102 6.52 9.09 -0.64
CA ARG A 102 5.77 9.09 -1.89
C ARG A 102 5.02 7.78 -2.06
N PHE A 103 3.99 7.77 -2.89
CA PHE A 103 3.19 6.59 -3.19
C PHE A 103 3.22 6.23 -4.67
N ALA A 104 3.40 4.94 -4.96
CA ALA A 104 3.08 4.34 -6.26
C ALA A 104 1.86 3.44 -6.08
N LEU A 105 0.89 3.51 -6.98
CA LEU A 105 -0.34 2.71 -6.90
C LEU A 105 -0.42 1.76 -8.09
N SER A 106 -0.56 0.46 -7.83
CA SER A 106 -0.85 -0.53 -8.87
C SER A 106 -2.20 -1.19 -8.64
N GLY A 107 -2.96 -1.41 -9.70
CA GLY A 107 -4.29 -2.03 -9.63
C GLY A 107 -4.53 -3.02 -10.76
N TYR A 108 -4.94 -4.24 -10.46
CA TYR A 108 -5.27 -5.26 -11.46
C TYR A 108 -6.76 -5.62 -11.41
N SER A 109 -7.45 -5.56 -12.54
CA SER A 109 -8.88 -5.92 -12.65
C SER A 109 -9.72 -5.09 -11.66
N GLN A 110 -10.41 -5.71 -10.69
CA GLN A 110 -11.08 -5.00 -9.58
C GLN A 110 -10.14 -4.07 -8.77
N GLY A 111 -8.84 -4.38 -8.69
CA GLY A 111 -7.84 -3.49 -8.11
C GLY A 111 -7.66 -2.18 -8.89
N ALA A 112 -7.93 -2.16 -10.20
CA ALA A 112 -7.92 -0.94 -11.00
C ALA A 112 -9.13 -0.04 -10.69
N ASP A 113 -10.32 -0.62 -10.52
CA ASP A 113 -11.53 0.10 -10.05
C ASP A 113 -11.29 0.75 -8.68
N ILE A 114 -10.72 0.01 -7.71
CA ILE A 114 -10.34 0.55 -6.40
C ILE A 114 -9.44 1.78 -6.52
N VAL A 115 -8.44 1.73 -7.42
CA VAL A 115 -7.50 2.84 -7.65
C VAL A 115 -8.21 4.03 -8.34
N HIS A 116 -9.02 3.78 -9.37
CA HIS A 116 -9.85 4.79 -10.05
C HIS A 116 -10.76 5.55 -9.08
N HIS A 117 -11.56 4.83 -8.28
CA HIS A 117 -12.47 5.43 -7.31
C HIS A 117 -11.72 6.24 -6.24
N ALA A 118 -10.67 5.66 -5.64
CA ALA A 118 -9.90 6.34 -4.60
C ALA A 118 -9.28 7.65 -5.10
N LEU A 119 -8.70 7.64 -6.31
CA LEU A 119 -8.11 8.82 -6.94
C LEU A 119 -9.15 9.88 -7.32
N THR A 120 -10.30 9.45 -7.83
CA THR A 120 -11.35 10.37 -8.32
C THR A 120 -12.08 11.08 -7.19
N PHE A 121 -12.38 10.39 -6.08
CA PHE A 121 -13.28 10.90 -5.05
C PHE A 121 -12.64 11.19 -3.69
N HIS A 122 -11.44 10.67 -3.40
CA HIS A 122 -10.91 10.68 -2.03
C HIS A 122 -9.44 11.14 -1.88
N LEU A 123 -8.61 11.04 -2.92
CA LEU A 123 -7.17 11.28 -2.83
C LEU A 123 -6.68 12.60 -3.44
N THR A 124 -7.57 13.45 -3.97
CA THR A 124 -7.20 14.73 -4.62
C THR A 124 -6.25 15.58 -3.78
N SER A 125 -6.49 15.70 -2.47
CA SER A 125 -5.60 16.44 -1.54
C SER A 125 -4.22 15.79 -1.34
N TYR A 126 -4.11 14.48 -1.53
CA TYR A 126 -2.89 13.68 -1.44
C TYR A 126 -2.19 13.49 -2.80
N SER A 127 -2.74 14.07 -3.87
CA SER A 127 -2.24 13.94 -5.23
C SER A 127 -0.76 14.28 -5.39
N HIS A 128 -0.24 15.25 -4.65
CA HIS A 128 1.17 15.65 -4.67
C HIS A 128 2.14 14.56 -4.16
N LEU A 129 1.65 13.58 -3.37
CA LEU A 129 2.44 12.45 -2.88
C LEU A 129 2.42 11.24 -3.82
N ILE A 130 1.44 11.15 -4.73
CA ILE A 130 1.24 10.00 -5.62
C ILE A 130 2.01 10.23 -6.92
N THR A 131 3.11 9.49 -7.11
CA THR A 131 4.07 9.72 -8.20
C THR A 131 3.71 8.95 -9.46
N SER A 132 3.16 7.74 -9.30
CA SER A 132 2.83 6.82 -10.38
C SER A 132 1.60 5.98 -10.07
N ILE A 133 0.83 5.70 -11.11
CA ILE A 133 -0.38 4.89 -11.10
C ILE A 133 -0.27 3.92 -12.28
N SER A 134 -0.32 2.61 -12.02
CA SER A 134 -0.20 1.56 -13.03
C SER A 134 -1.35 0.57 -12.92
N VAL A 135 -2.31 0.66 -13.85
CA VAL A 135 -3.45 -0.26 -13.88
C VAL A 135 -3.30 -1.32 -14.97
N PHE A 136 -3.85 -2.50 -14.71
CA PHE A 136 -3.73 -3.69 -15.55
C PHE A 136 -5.08 -4.36 -15.72
N GLY A 137 -5.47 -4.68 -16.96
CA GLY A 137 -6.79 -5.26 -17.23
C GLY A 137 -7.94 -4.39 -16.71
N ASP A 138 -7.76 -3.07 -16.79
CA ASP A 138 -8.62 -2.05 -16.21
C ASP A 138 -10.02 -2.04 -16.86
N PRO A 139 -11.10 -2.41 -16.13
CA PRO A 139 -12.46 -2.41 -16.67
C PRO A 139 -13.02 -0.99 -16.89
N LEU A 140 -12.35 0.04 -16.37
CA LEU A 140 -12.75 1.45 -16.46
C LEU A 140 -11.86 2.24 -17.44
N SER A 141 -11.11 1.55 -18.33
CA SER A 141 -10.13 2.15 -19.22
C SER A 141 -10.68 3.27 -20.13
N SER A 142 -11.99 3.25 -20.41
CA SER A 142 -12.71 4.24 -21.21
C SER A 142 -13.18 5.49 -20.45
N ILE A 143 -13.18 5.47 -19.11
CA ILE A 143 -13.67 6.58 -18.27
C ILE A 143 -12.64 7.72 -18.18
N GLY A 144 -11.37 7.42 -18.46
CA GLY A 144 -10.26 8.37 -18.33
C GLY A 144 -9.83 8.56 -16.87
N TRP A 145 -9.10 9.64 -16.60
CA TRP A 145 -8.49 9.91 -15.29
C TRP A 145 -8.69 11.37 -14.87
N PRO A 146 -8.78 11.69 -13.57
CA PRO A 146 -8.80 13.05 -13.11
C PRO A 146 -7.56 13.81 -13.63
N PRO A 147 -7.69 15.03 -14.19
CA PRO A 147 -6.59 15.72 -14.89
C PRO A 147 -5.29 15.84 -14.09
N ILE A 148 -5.40 15.98 -12.76
CA ILE A 148 -4.25 16.06 -11.83
C ILE A 148 -3.35 14.81 -11.83
N TYR A 149 -3.88 13.66 -12.25
CA TYR A 149 -3.17 12.38 -12.35
C TYR A 149 -2.82 11.97 -13.78
N GLN A 150 -3.35 12.64 -14.81
CA GLN A 150 -3.32 12.15 -16.20
C GLN A 150 -1.89 11.86 -16.72
N HIS A 151 -0.89 12.65 -16.32
CA HIS A 151 0.53 12.45 -16.69
C HIS A 151 1.30 11.44 -15.81
N ARG A 152 0.63 10.85 -14.81
CA ARG A 152 1.18 9.90 -13.83
C ARG A 152 0.55 8.52 -13.93
N VAL A 153 -0.25 8.27 -14.97
CA VAL A 153 -0.91 6.99 -15.22
C VAL A 153 -0.26 6.25 -16.38
N ILE A 154 -0.09 4.95 -16.21
CA ILE A 154 0.04 3.98 -17.31
C ILE A 154 -1.11 2.97 -17.22
N ASN A 155 -1.88 2.82 -18.30
CA ASN A 155 -2.88 1.77 -18.43
C ASN A 155 -2.32 0.65 -19.30
N VAL A 156 -2.17 -0.55 -18.72
CA VAL A 156 -1.53 -1.70 -19.33
C VAL A 156 -2.60 -2.72 -19.69
N CYS A 157 -3.03 -2.70 -20.95
CA CYS A 157 -3.98 -3.65 -21.51
C CYS A 157 -3.27 -4.68 -22.40
N ASP A 158 -3.54 -5.96 -22.18
CA ASP A 158 -3.15 -7.03 -23.10
C ASP A 158 -4.15 -7.07 -24.28
N SER A 159 -3.66 -7.25 -25.50
CA SER A 159 -4.52 -7.31 -26.69
C SER A 159 -5.53 -8.46 -26.67
N ALA A 160 -5.31 -9.49 -25.83
CA ALA A 160 -6.21 -10.61 -25.58
C ALA A 160 -7.02 -10.46 -24.27
N ASP A 161 -7.16 -9.25 -23.73
CA ASP A 161 -7.94 -8.94 -22.52
C ASP A 161 -9.12 -7.98 -22.80
N ARG A 162 -10.32 -8.54 -22.89
CA ARG A 162 -11.58 -7.82 -23.10
C ARG A 162 -12.00 -6.91 -21.96
N ALA A 163 -11.41 -7.03 -20.76
CA ALA A 163 -11.77 -6.15 -19.65
C ALA A 163 -11.42 -4.69 -20.00
N CYS A 164 -10.26 -4.48 -20.61
CA CYS A 164 -9.71 -3.15 -20.94
C CYS A 164 -9.83 -2.76 -22.43
N GLY A 165 -10.47 -3.59 -23.26
CA GLY A 165 -10.73 -3.31 -24.69
C GLY A 165 -10.10 -4.27 -25.70
N GLY A 166 -9.39 -5.31 -25.26
CA GLY A 166 -8.83 -6.36 -26.11
C GLY A 166 -9.84 -7.42 -26.58
N VAL A 167 -9.34 -8.41 -27.33
CA VAL A 167 -10.12 -9.50 -27.95
C VAL A 167 -9.85 -10.85 -27.27
N GLY A 168 -10.54 -11.11 -26.16
CA GLY A 168 -10.51 -12.41 -25.48
C GLY A 168 -10.48 -12.30 -23.96
N THR A 169 -10.21 -13.38 -23.26
CA THR A 169 -10.02 -13.39 -21.80
C THR A 169 -8.64 -13.91 -21.37
N SER A 170 -7.85 -14.41 -22.32
CA SER A 170 -6.60 -15.11 -22.03
C SER A 170 -5.42 -14.18 -21.71
N GLY A 171 -5.54 -12.87 -21.99
CA GLY A 171 -4.58 -11.85 -21.57
C GLY A 171 -4.74 -11.44 -20.10
N HIS A 172 -5.98 -11.46 -19.57
CA HIS A 172 -6.32 -10.91 -18.26
C HIS A 172 -5.45 -11.49 -17.12
N THR A 173 -5.12 -12.78 -17.17
CA THR A 173 -4.36 -13.48 -16.12
C THR A 173 -2.85 -13.57 -16.36
N LYS A 174 -2.30 -12.83 -17.33
CA LYS A 174 -0.90 -12.98 -17.78
C LYS A 174 0.01 -11.77 -17.55
N TYR A 175 -0.48 -10.68 -16.95
CA TYR A 175 0.28 -9.44 -16.80
C TYR A 175 1.65 -9.59 -16.12
N GLY A 176 1.73 -10.33 -15.01
CA GLY A 176 3.01 -10.64 -14.33
C GLY A 176 3.86 -11.74 -14.98
N LYS A 177 3.38 -12.38 -16.06
CA LYS A 177 4.07 -13.46 -16.79
C LYS A 177 4.55 -13.02 -18.19
N THR A 178 4.43 -11.74 -18.50
CA THR A 178 4.77 -11.12 -19.79
C THR A 178 5.57 -9.84 -19.55
N GLU A 179 6.20 -9.28 -20.58
CA GLU A 179 6.92 -7.99 -20.49
C GLU A 179 6.01 -6.79 -20.14
N LEU A 180 4.68 -6.98 -20.04
CA LEU A 180 3.72 -5.93 -19.70
C LEU A 180 3.93 -5.37 -18.29
N HIS A 181 4.22 -6.20 -17.27
CA HIS A 181 4.52 -5.67 -15.93
C HIS A 181 5.80 -4.83 -15.92
N LYS A 182 6.83 -5.18 -16.70
CA LYS A 182 8.09 -4.42 -16.76
C LYS A 182 7.92 -3.01 -17.29
N LYS A 183 6.94 -2.77 -18.18
CA LYS A 183 6.57 -1.40 -18.62
C LYS A 183 6.10 -0.54 -17.44
N ALA A 184 5.31 -1.11 -16.53
CA ALA A 184 4.87 -0.42 -15.32
C ALA A 184 6.01 -0.25 -14.31
N VAL A 185 6.87 -1.26 -14.12
CA VAL A 185 8.07 -1.14 -13.26
C VAL A 185 8.94 0.04 -13.71
N GLN A 186 9.28 0.10 -15.00
CA GLN A 186 10.04 1.21 -15.58
C GLN A 186 9.33 2.56 -15.34
N PHE A 187 8.02 2.62 -15.56
CA PHE A 187 7.23 3.82 -15.33
C PHE A 187 7.23 4.27 -13.86
N ILE A 188 7.05 3.36 -12.90
CA ILE A 188 7.11 3.62 -11.46
C ILE A 188 8.50 4.18 -11.09
N VAL A 189 9.57 3.51 -11.54
CA VAL A 189 10.96 3.90 -11.28
C VAL A 189 11.26 5.29 -11.83
N ASP A 190 10.86 5.59 -13.06
CA ASP A 190 11.11 6.90 -13.69
C ASP A 190 10.29 8.04 -13.07
N ARG A 191 9.06 7.77 -12.63
CA ARG A 191 8.26 8.77 -11.88
C ARG A 191 8.82 8.98 -10.47
N PHE A 192 9.25 7.93 -9.80
CA PHE A 192 9.89 8.06 -8.49
C PHE A 192 11.20 8.86 -8.58
N ARG A 193 12.11 8.56 -9.53
CA ARG A 193 13.37 9.29 -9.69
C ARG A 193 13.21 10.79 -9.95
N VAL A 194 12.12 11.21 -10.60
CA VAL A 194 11.80 12.64 -10.81
C VAL A 194 11.17 13.29 -9.57
N ALA A 195 10.48 12.52 -8.73
CA ALA A 195 9.75 13.00 -7.55
C ALA A 195 10.40 12.61 -6.22
N ALA A 196 11.63 12.10 -6.25
CA ALA A 196 12.35 11.55 -5.11
C ALA A 196 12.59 12.63 -4.05
N PRO A 197 12.38 12.35 -2.75
CA PRO A 197 12.78 13.23 -1.68
C PRO A 197 14.29 13.48 -1.69
N THR A 198 14.73 14.65 -1.26
CA THR A 198 16.16 14.98 -1.20
C THR A 198 16.88 14.05 -0.22
N PRO A 199 18.06 13.50 -0.54
CA PRO A 199 18.82 12.66 0.39
C PRO A 199 19.12 13.39 1.70
N GLY A 200 18.35 13.06 2.74
CA GLY A 200 18.32 13.75 4.03
C GLY A 200 16.96 13.62 4.73
N ASP A 201 15.86 13.73 3.99
CA ASP A 201 14.48 13.69 4.51
C ASP A 201 13.95 12.29 4.86
N THR A 202 14.75 11.24 4.60
CA THR A 202 14.33 9.83 4.57
C THR A 202 15.07 8.94 5.56
N ARG A 203 16.01 9.47 6.36
CA ARG A 203 16.90 8.66 7.22
C ARG A 203 16.53 8.64 8.71
N ALA A 204 15.27 8.86 9.04
CA ALA A 204 14.72 8.55 10.36
C ALA A 204 14.51 7.02 10.50
N THR A 205 14.78 6.49 11.70
CA THR A 205 14.93 5.04 12.00
C THR A 205 13.63 4.22 11.92
N MET A 206 13.74 2.88 12.04
CA MET A 206 12.85 1.90 11.38
C MET A 206 12.24 0.80 12.31
N LYS A 207 10.91 0.59 12.32
CA LYS A 207 10.16 -0.62 12.78
C LYS A 207 9.89 -1.58 11.63
N ALA A 208 9.82 -2.86 11.91
CA ALA A 208 9.05 -3.75 11.05
C ALA A 208 7.62 -3.21 10.80
N LEU A 209 7.01 -3.56 9.67
CA LEU A 209 5.55 -3.63 9.62
C LEU A 209 5.10 -4.73 10.61
N PRO A 210 3.84 -4.76 11.08
CA PRO A 210 3.31 -6.03 11.57
C PRO A 210 3.48 -7.09 10.47
N GLU A 211 3.97 -8.26 10.84
CA GLU A 211 4.07 -9.40 9.92
C GLU A 211 2.69 -9.68 9.29
N PRO A 212 2.62 -10.22 8.05
CA PRO A 212 1.38 -10.66 7.43
C PRO A 212 0.72 -11.82 8.21
N GLY A 213 0.15 -11.52 9.38
CA GLY A 213 -0.24 -12.51 10.38
C GLY A 213 -0.91 -11.92 11.63
N GLU A 214 -0.56 -10.72 12.10
CA GLU A 214 -1.22 -10.15 13.30
C GLU A 214 -2.63 -9.58 13.04
N ALA A 215 -3.06 -9.54 11.77
CA ALA A 215 -4.46 -9.36 11.39
C ALA A 215 -5.20 -10.68 11.09
N ALA A 216 -4.56 -11.85 11.25
CA ALA A 216 -5.12 -13.16 10.89
C ALA A 216 -6.15 -13.74 11.87
N GLY A 217 -6.76 -12.91 12.73
CA GLY A 217 -7.92 -13.29 13.55
C GLY A 217 -9.22 -13.49 12.76
N PHE A 218 -9.24 -13.19 11.46
CA PHE A 218 -10.46 -13.06 10.64
C PHE A 218 -10.66 -14.21 9.62
N LEU A 219 -10.46 -15.46 10.06
CA LEU A 219 -10.92 -16.66 9.33
C LEU A 219 -12.26 -17.22 9.86
N LEU A 220 -13.03 -16.41 10.61
CA LEU A 220 -14.37 -16.79 11.08
C LEU A 220 -15.44 -16.05 10.25
N PRO A 221 -16.34 -16.76 9.52
CA PRO A 221 -17.29 -16.16 8.58
C PRO A 221 -18.46 -15.39 9.23
N TRP A 222 -18.35 -15.05 10.52
CA TRP A 222 -19.41 -14.45 11.32
C TRP A 222 -19.05 -13.07 11.90
N VAL A 223 -17.81 -12.59 11.72
CA VAL A 223 -17.39 -11.28 12.23
C VAL A 223 -17.60 -10.21 11.15
N ARG A 224 -18.67 -9.43 11.29
CA ARG A 224 -18.96 -8.29 10.41
C ARG A 224 -17.94 -7.18 10.68
N TRP A 225 -17.20 -6.75 9.66
CA TRP A 225 -16.26 -5.62 9.73
C TRP A 225 -16.93 -4.32 9.26
N PRO A 226 -16.69 -3.17 9.92
CA PRO A 226 -15.91 -2.99 11.15
C PRO A 226 -16.67 -3.46 12.41
N PRO A 227 -15.96 -3.77 13.52
CA PRO A 227 -16.59 -4.10 14.80
C PRO A 227 -17.49 -2.97 15.32
N ARG A 228 -18.57 -3.30 16.04
CA ARG A 228 -19.53 -2.32 16.59
C ARG A 228 -18.92 -1.31 17.56
N GLU A 229 -17.75 -1.62 18.12
CA GLU A 229 -17.00 -0.77 19.05
C GLU A 229 -15.84 0.00 18.41
N TRP A 230 -15.71 -0.03 17.07
CA TRP A 230 -14.72 0.77 16.35
C TRP A 230 -15.12 2.25 16.32
N LYS A 231 -14.80 2.98 17.39
CA LYS A 231 -14.95 4.44 17.47
C LYS A 231 -13.87 5.11 16.64
N SER A 232 -14.27 5.89 15.64
CA SER A 232 -13.39 6.78 14.89
C SER A 232 -12.67 7.74 15.84
N LEU A 233 -11.33 7.70 15.85
CA LEU A 233 -10.48 8.65 16.58
C LEU A 233 -10.34 9.97 15.81
N TYR A 234 -11.48 10.64 15.59
CA TYR A 234 -11.56 12.01 15.08
C TYR A 234 -12.61 12.80 15.87
N THR A 235 -12.19 13.32 17.03
CA THR A 235 -12.78 14.54 17.57
C THR A 235 -12.11 15.72 16.87
N ASP A 236 -12.80 16.35 15.92
CA ASP A 236 -12.73 17.81 15.65
C ASP A 236 -13.80 18.27 14.63
N GLY A 237 -15.06 17.92 14.94
CA GLY A 237 -16.11 18.96 14.94
C GLY A 237 -16.96 19.22 13.70
N LEU A 238 -16.70 18.65 12.52
CA LEU A 238 -17.61 18.80 11.36
C LEU A 238 -17.94 17.46 10.68
N VAL A 239 -18.91 16.76 11.28
CA VAL A 239 -19.64 15.68 10.61
C VAL A 239 -20.70 16.30 9.71
N VAL A 240 -20.53 16.18 8.39
CA VAL A 240 -21.66 16.28 7.44
C VAL A 240 -22.05 14.85 7.14
N GLU A 241 -23.14 14.36 7.74
CA GLU A 241 -23.64 13.03 7.42
C GLU A 241 -24.14 12.99 5.96
N PRO A 242 -23.76 11.98 5.17
CA PRO A 242 -24.33 11.79 3.85
C PRO A 242 -25.80 11.37 4.00
N VAL A 243 -26.72 12.27 3.63
CA VAL A 243 -28.15 11.97 3.52
C VAL A 243 -28.37 11.06 2.32
N PHE A 244 -28.53 9.76 2.57
CA PHE A 244 -29.01 8.82 1.57
C PHE A 244 -30.51 9.03 1.34
N ARG A 245 -30.90 9.19 0.06
CA ARG A 245 -32.26 9.00 -0.46
C ARG A 245 -32.20 7.93 -1.55
#